data_AF-A0A8T6LMP8-F1
#
_entry.id   AF-A0A8T6LMP8-F1
#
_cell.length_a   1.000
_cell.length_b   1.000
_cell.length_c   1.000
_cell.angle_alpha   90.00
_cell.angle_beta   90.00
_cell.angle_gamma   90.00
#
_symmetry.space_group_name_H-M   'P 1'
#
loop_
_entity.id
_entity.type
_entity.pdbx_description
1 polymer ?
#
loop_
_entity_poly.entity_id
_entity_poly.type
_entity_poly.pdbx_seq_one_letter_code
_entity_poly.pdbx_strand_id
1 'polypeptide(L)'
;MAAAADAGGASNRRKLIEVALPLDAINAASRREKSIRHGHPSTLHLWWARRPLAAARAVIFSQMVDDPSEDPERFPTEESRTRERARLFRLIEELVTWENTTSQVVLERARREILRSWRRTCSENRDHPNAAQLFDPKTLPAFHDPFAGGGALPLEAQRLGLEAHASDLNPVAVLIN
;
A
#
# COMPACT_ATOMS: atom_id res chain seq x y z
N MET A 1 1.72 12.98 36.92
CA MET A 1 1.78 12.61 35.50
C MET A 1 0.61 11.69 35.23
N ALA A 2 -0.42 12.22 34.57
CA ALA A 2 -1.64 11.48 34.27
C ALA A 2 -1.32 10.29 33.35
N ALA A 3 -1.85 9.13 33.71
CA ALA A 3 -1.84 7.93 32.89
C ALA A 3 -2.52 8.26 31.55
N ALA A 4 -1.83 7.94 30.44
CA ALA A 4 -2.47 7.92 29.13
C ALA A 4 -3.57 6.87 29.19
N ALA A 5 -4.82 7.34 29.16
CA ALA A 5 -5.97 6.47 29.01
C ALA A 5 -5.80 5.67 27.72
N ASP A 6 -5.98 4.36 27.82
CA ASP A 6 -6.12 3.42 26.72
C ASP A 6 -7.21 3.95 25.78
N ALA A 7 -6.79 4.62 24.70
CA ALA A 7 -7.69 5.07 23.66
C ALA A 7 -8.21 3.80 22.98
N GLY A 8 -9.46 3.44 23.28
CA GLY A 8 -10.13 2.22 22.83
C GLY A 8 -9.67 1.82 21.43
N GLY A 9 -8.98 0.68 21.36
CA GLY A 9 -8.28 0.24 20.16
C GLY A 9 -9.19 0.25 18.94
N ALA A 10 -8.74 0.92 17.87
CA ALA A 10 -9.42 0.93 16.60
C ALA A 10 -9.74 -0.51 16.14
N SER A 11 -10.90 -0.71 15.50
CA SER A 11 -11.29 -1.99 14.90
C SER A 11 -10.17 -2.48 13.99
N ASN A 12 -9.48 -3.56 14.39
CA ASN A 12 -8.27 -4.03 13.71
C ASN A 12 -8.63 -5.13 12.70
N ARG A 13 -9.11 -4.69 11.53
CA ARG A 13 -9.40 -5.56 10.38
C ARG A 13 -8.11 -6.10 9.79
N ARG A 14 -8.04 -7.42 9.59
CA ARG A 14 -6.91 -8.02 8.88
C ARG A 14 -6.76 -7.49 7.47
N LYS A 15 -5.54 -7.12 7.13
CA LYS A 15 -5.16 -6.61 5.80
C LYS A 15 -4.67 -7.75 4.91
N LEU A 16 -4.72 -7.57 3.59
CA LEU A 16 -4.24 -8.58 2.65
C LEU A 16 -2.79 -9.00 2.95
N ILE A 17 -1.93 -8.04 3.30
CA ILE A 17 -0.52 -8.29 3.62
C ILE A 17 -0.32 -9.27 4.79
N GLU A 18 -1.29 -9.37 5.70
CA GLU A 18 -1.22 -10.25 6.87
C GLU A 18 -1.69 -11.67 6.58
N VAL A 19 -2.42 -11.86 5.47
CA VAL A 19 -3.05 -13.15 5.13
C VAL A 19 -2.33 -13.80 3.97
N ALA A 20 -2.25 -13.14 2.81
CA ALA A 20 -1.63 -13.72 1.62
C ALA A 20 -1.34 -12.68 0.53
N LEU A 21 -0.30 -12.95 -0.27
CA LEU A 21 0.14 -12.14 -1.41
C LEU A 21 0.53 -13.03 -2.60
N PRO A 22 0.40 -12.57 -3.85
CA PRO A 22 0.91 -13.27 -5.03
C PRO A 22 2.43 -13.08 -5.16
N LEU A 23 3.18 -13.68 -4.23
CA LEU A 23 4.62 -13.50 -4.09
C LEU A 23 5.39 -13.85 -5.36
N ASP A 24 4.98 -14.88 -6.10
CA ASP A 24 5.65 -15.29 -7.34
C ASP A 24 5.61 -14.18 -8.39
N ALA A 25 4.46 -13.53 -8.58
CA ALA A 25 4.30 -12.42 -9.50
C ALA A 25 5.08 -11.18 -9.05
N ILE A 26 5.01 -10.83 -7.76
CA ILE A 26 5.75 -9.71 -7.17
C ILE A 26 7.26 -9.92 -7.34
N ASN A 27 7.74 -11.13 -7.06
CA ASN A 27 9.14 -11.50 -7.17
C ASN A 27 9.61 -11.50 -8.63
N ALA A 28 8.81 -12.02 -9.56
CA ALA A 28 9.12 -11.99 -10.99
C ALA A 28 9.23 -10.55 -11.51
N ALA A 29 8.25 -9.69 -11.19
CA ALA A 29 8.28 -8.28 -11.55
C ALA A 29 9.47 -7.54 -10.95
N SER A 30 9.77 -7.78 -9.67
CA SER A 30 10.90 -7.17 -8.96
C SER A 30 12.26 -7.57 -9.56
N ARG A 31 12.43 -8.83 -9.98
CA ARG A 31 13.64 -9.28 -10.68
C ARG A 31 13.78 -8.60 -12.04
N ARG A 32 12.69 -8.51 -12.80
CA ARG A 32 12.65 -7.84 -14.10
C ARG A 32 13.00 -6.36 -13.98
N GLU A 33 12.46 -5.66 -12.99
CA GLU A 33 12.76 -4.24 -12.75
C GLU A 33 14.27 -3.99 -12.54
N LYS A 34 14.95 -4.89 -11.81
CA LYS A 34 16.39 -4.80 -11.57
C LYS A 34 17.21 -4.98 -12.86
N SER A 35 16.75 -5.80 -13.80
CA SER A 35 17.48 -6.09 -15.04
C SER A 35 17.28 -5.05 -16.16
N ILE A 36 16.22 -4.24 -16.10
CA ILE A 36 15.89 -3.25 -17.14
C ILE A 36 16.91 -2.09 -17.21
N ARG A 37 17.55 -1.72 -16.10
CA ARG A 37 18.34 -0.48 -16.00
C ARG A 37 19.80 -0.60 -16.44
N HIS A 38 20.13 -1.52 -17.35
CA HIS A 38 21.51 -1.72 -17.79
C HIS A 38 22.09 -0.44 -18.42
N GLY A 39 23.20 0.08 -17.88
CA GLY A 39 23.87 1.29 -18.38
C GLY A 39 23.32 2.64 -17.87
N HIS A 40 22.30 2.65 -17.01
CA HIS A 40 21.77 3.90 -16.44
C HIS A 40 22.69 4.45 -15.33
N PRO A 41 22.87 5.78 -15.16
CA PRO A 41 23.73 6.33 -14.09
C PRO A 41 23.39 5.83 -12.68
N SER A 42 22.11 5.49 -12.43
CA SER A 42 21.68 4.86 -11.17
C SER A 42 22.26 3.46 -10.92
N THR A 43 22.96 2.85 -11.88
CA THR A 43 23.70 1.58 -11.70
C THR A 43 25.18 1.78 -11.41
N LEU A 44 25.69 3.02 -11.46
CA LEU A 44 27.09 3.33 -11.11
C LEU A 44 27.34 3.20 -9.61
N HIS A 45 26.34 3.53 -8.78
CA HIS A 45 26.40 3.38 -7.33
C HIS A 45 25.06 2.86 -6.80
N LEU A 46 25.11 1.82 -5.96
CA LEU A 46 23.94 1.29 -5.28
C LEU A 46 23.71 2.10 -4.00
N TRP A 47 22.81 3.07 -4.11
CA TRP A 47 22.34 3.86 -2.97
C TRP A 47 21.56 2.99 -1.97
N TRP A 48 21.61 3.38 -0.69
CA TRP A 48 20.90 2.68 0.39
C TRP A 48 19.37 2.67 0.17
N ALA A 49 18.71 1.64 0.71
CA ALA A 49 17.25 1.46 0.70
C ALA A 49 16.56 1.40 -0.69
N ARG A 50 17.26 0.99 -1.76
CA ARG A 50 16.64 0.77 -3.07
C ARG A 50 15.66 -0.42 -3.07
N ARG A 51 14.37 -0.13 -2.96
CA ARG A 51 13.27 -1.11 -3.07
C ARG A 51 12.72 -1.13 -4.51
N PRO A 52 12.45 -2.30 -5.11
CA PRO A 52 11.73 -2.38 -6.38
C PRO A 52 10.37 -1.68 -6.27
N LEU A 53 10.01 -0.86 -7.27
CA LEU A 53 8.71 -0.19 -7.34
C LEU A 53 7.57 -1.21 -7.34
N ALA A 54 7.75 -2.34 -8.02
CA ALA A 54 6.79 -3.45 -8.02
C ALA A 54 6.47 -3.93 -6.58
N ALA A 55 7.50 -4.17 -5.77
CA ALA A 55 7.32 -4.62 -4.39
C ALA A 55 6.72 -3.52 -3.51
N ALA A 56 7.20 -2.27 -3.64
CA ALA A 56 6.68 -1.12 -2.89
C ALA A 56 5.18 -0.92 -3.13
N ARG A 57 4.75 -0.91 -4.39
CA ARG A 57 3.35 -0.76 -4.80
C ARG A 57 2.47 -1.88 -4.26
N ALA A 58 2.92 -3.13 -4.39
CA ALA A 58 2.15 -4.29 -3.90
C ALA A 58 1.98 -4.23 -2.38
N VAL A 59 3.03 -3.94 -1.62
CA VAL A 59 2.99 -3.84 -0.16
C VAL A 59 2.04 -2.73 0.29
N ILE A 60 2.16 -1.52 -0.27
CA ILE A 60 1.28 -0.40 0.11
C ILE A 60 -0.19 -0.72 -0.20
N PHE A 61 -0.47 -1.24 -1.39
CA PHE A 61 -1.84 -1.65 -1.75
C PHE A 61 -2.38 -2.69 -0.76
N SER A 62 -1.61 -3.72 -0.45
CA SER A 62 -2.03 -4.80 0.44
C SER A 62 -2.10 -4.42 1.92
N GLN A 63 -1.42 -3.34 2.33
CA GLN A 63 -1.59 -2.74 3.67
C GLN A 63 -2.89 -1.95 3.78
N MET A 64 -3.35 -1.36 2.67
CA MET A 64 -4.55 -0.50 2.67
C MET A 64 -5.84 -1.28 2.42
N VAL A 65 -5.76 -2.45 1.78
CA VAL A 65 -6.93 -3.28 1.44
C VAL A 65 -7.13 -4.40 2.45
N ASP A 66 -8.37 -4.51 2.94
CA ASP A 66 -8.78 -5.56 3.89
C ASP A 66 -8.82 -6.95 3.22
N ASP A 67 -8.52 -7.99 3.98
CA ASP A 67 -8.78 -9.35 3.52
C ASP A 67 -10.30 -9.62 3.45
N PRO A 68 -10.80 -10.39 2.46
CA PRO A 68 -12.21 -10.71 2.34
C PRO A 68 -12.81 -11.43 3.56
N SER A 69 -12.00 -12.08 4.40
CA SER A 69 -12.47 -12.71 5.65
C SER A 69 -12.99 -11.71 6.68
N GLU A 70 -12.66 -10.42 6.54
CA GLU A 70 -13.15 -9.34 7.42
C GLU A 70 -14.53 -8.79 6.97
N ASP A 71 -15.11 -9.32 5.89
CA ASP A 71 -16.46 -8.96 5.43
C ASP A 71 -17.33 -10.22 5.25
N PRO A 72 -17.73 -10.88 6.36
CA PRO A 72 -18.51 -12.13 6.30
C PRO A 72 -19.91 -11.95 5.70
N GLU A 73 -20.48 -10.75 5.78
CA GLU A 73 -21.77 -10.43 5.17
C GLU A 73 -21.70 -10.52 3.64
N ARG A 74 -20.61 -10.01 3.07
CA ARG A 74 -20.37 -10.05 1.62
C ARG A 74 -19.74 -11.36 1.15
N PHE A 75 -18.90 -11.98 1.98
CA PHE A 75 -18.16 -13.20 1.67
C PHE A 75 -18.37 -14.28 2.75
N PRO A 76 -19.59 -14.83 2.86
CA PRO A 76 -19.95 -15.74 3.94
C PRO A 76 -19.20 -17.07 3.85
N THR A 77 -18.93 -17.58 2.65
CA THR A 77 -18.30 -18.89 2.43
C THR A 77 -16.81 -18.77 2.14
N GLU A 78 -16.03 -19.80 2.49
CA GLU A 78 -14.60 -19.82 2.19
C GLU A 78 -14.31 -19.77 0.68
N GLU A 79 -15.16 -20.37 -0.14
CA GLU A 79 -15.07 -20.27 -1.59
C GLU A 79 -15.24 -18.83 -2.08
N SER A 80 -16.20 -18.08 -1.52
CA SER A 80 -16.44 -16.67 -1.88
C SER A 80 -15.25 -15.78 -1.48
N ARG A 81 -14.65 -16.02 -0.32
CA ARG A 81 -13.43 -15.31 0.14
C ARG A 81 -12.24 -15.62 -0.74
N THR A 82 -12.05 -16.89 -1.09
CA THR A 82 -10.97 -17.33 -1.97
C THR A 82 -11.11 -16.71 -3.36
N ARG A 83 -12.34 -16.68 -3.90
CA ARG A 83 -12.62 -16.07 -5.20
C ARG A 83 -12.33 -14.57 -5.20
N GLU A 84 -12.72 -13.87 -4.14
CA GLU A 84 -12.43 -12.44 -3.99
C GLU A 84 -10.93 -12.18 -3.81
N ARG A 85 -10.25 -12.98 -2.99
CA ARG A 85 -8.80 -12.89 -2.80
C ARG A 85 -8.07 -13.09 -4.13
N ALA A 86 -8.49 -14.07 -4.94
CA ALA A 86 -7.96 -14.26 -6.28
C ALA A 86 -8.22 -13.07 -7.21
N ARG A 87 -9.35 -12.36 -7.08
CA ARG A 87 -9.62 -11.11 -7.81
C ARG A 87 -8.63 -10.01 -7.41
N LEU A 88 -8.39 -9.86 -6.11
CA LEU A 88 -7.43 -8.88 -5.57
C LEU A 88 -5.99 -9.23 -6.00
N PHE A 89 -5.65 -10.52 -6.06
CA PHE A 89 -4.34 -10.97 -6.54
C PHE A 89 -4.12 -10.66 -8.02
N ARG A 90 -5.12 -10.89 -8.88
CA ARG A 90 -5.03 -10.46 -10.28
C ARG A 90 -4.81 -8.95 -10.41
N LEU A 91 -5.43 -8.14 -9.55
CA LEU A 91 -5.18 -6.71 -9.54
C LEU A 91 -3.73 -6.38 -9.09
N ILE A 92 -3.18 -7.09 -8.10
CA ILE A 92 -1.77 -6.95 -7.71
C ILE A 92 -0.85 -7.35 -8.86
N GLU A 93 -1.11 -8.46 -9.55
CA GLU A 93 -0.36 -8.92 -10.72
C GLU A 93 -0.36 -7.84 -11.84
N GLU A 94 -1.52 -7.26 -12.12
CA GLU A 94 -1.64 -6.13 -13.04
C GLU A 94 -0.85 -4.91 -12.55
N LEU A 95 -0.93 -4.59 -11.24
CA LEU A 95 -0.22 -3.46 -10.63
C LEU A 95 1.30 -3.64 -10.71
N VAL A 96 1.85 -4.83 -10.48
CA VAL A 96 3.31 -5.05 -10.47
C VAL A 96 3.91 -5.21 -11.87
N THR A 97 3.07 -5.43 -12.89
CA THR A 97 3.52 -5.52 -14.28
C THR A 97 4.15 -4.20 -14.73
N TRP A 98 5.37 -4.27 -15.25
CA TRP A 98 6.18 -3.10 -15.60
C TRP A 98 5.45 -2.14 -16.55
N GLU A 99 4.82 -2.70 -17.59
CA GLU A 99 4.06 -1.99 -18.62
C GLU A 99 2.85 -1.22 -18.05
N ASN A 100 2.33 -1.64 -16.89
CA ASN A 100 1.16 -1.03 -16.27
C ASN A 100 1.51 0.04 -15.24
N THR A 101 2.80 0.33 -15.01
CA THR A 101 3.27 1.23 -13.96
C THR A 101 2.62 2.63 -13.98
N THR A 102 2.25 3.12 -15.17
CA THR A 102 1.57 4.42 -15.34
C THR A 102 0.14 4.30 -15.85
N SER A 103 -0.40 3.07 -15.94
CA SER A 103 -1.76 2.82 -16.43
C SER A 103 -2.80 3.37 -15.46
N GLN A 104 -3.45 4.47 -15.83
CA GLN A 104 -4.49 5.08 -15.01
C GLN A 104 -5.67 4.12 -14.80
N VAL A 105 -5.97 3.25 -15.76
CA VAL A 105 -7.05 2.25 -15.62
C VAL A 105 -6.78 1.29 -14.45
N VAL A 106 -5.53 0.82 -14.32
CA VAL A 106 -5.13 -0.10 -13.25
C VAL A 106 -5.02 0.66 -11.91
N LEU A 107 -4.40 1.85 -11.92
CA LEU A 107 -4.26 2.69 -10.73
C LEU A 107 -5.62 3.11 -10.14
N GLU A 108 -6.59 3.49 -10.98
CA GLU A 108 -7.95 3.83 -10.53
C GLU A 108 -8.73 2.62 -10.00
N ARG A 109 -8.47 1.41 -10.49
CA ARG A 109 -9.01 0.19 -9.87
C ARG A 109 -8.42 -0.01 -8.47
N ALA A 110 -7.11 0.18 -8.31
CA ALA A 110 -6.45 0.05 -7.01
C ALA A 110 -6.92 1.10 -6.00
N ARG A 111 -6.94 2.38 -6.39
CA ARG A 111 -7.45 3.51 -5.59
C ARG A 111 -8.88 3.26 -5.10
N ARG A 112 -9.75 2.70 -5.95
CA ARG A 112 -11.13 2.36 -5.56
C ARG A 112 -11.22 1.26 -4.50
N GLU A 113 -10.38 0.23 -4.56
CA GLU A 113 -10.35 -0.81 -3.53
C GLU A 113 -9.80 -0.27 -2.21
N ILE A 114 -8.75 0.57 -2.27
CA ILE A 114 -8.21 1.28 -1.09
C ILE A 114 -9.30 2.14 -0.43
N LEU A 115 -9.99 2.98 -1.21
CA LEU A 115 -11.08 3.83 -0.70
C LEU A 115 -12.25 3.01 -0.14
N ARG A 116 -12.57 1.86 -0.75
CA ARG A 116 -13.61 0.97 -0.23
C ARG A 116 -13.24 0.44 1.16
N SER A 117 -12.02 -0.07 1.32
CA SER A 117 -11.53 -0.53 2.63
C SER A 117 -11.47 0.60 3.64
N TRP A 118 -10.94 1.77 3.25
CA TRP A 118 -10.87 2.92 4.14
C TRP A 118 -12.24 3.38 4.64
N ARG A 119 -13.25 3.45 3.78
CA ARG A 119 -14.62 3.83 4.17
C ARG A 119 -15.24 2.86 5.17
N ARG A 120 -14.93 1.57 5.07
CA ARG A 120 -15.37 0.59 6.08
C ARG A 120 -14.69 0.85 7.41
N THR A 121 -13.36 1.03 7.41
CA THR A 121 -12.61 1.41 8.61
C THR A 121 -13.20 2.68 9.25
N CYS A 122 -13.53 3.69 8.46
CA CYS A 122 -14.15 4.92 8.98
C CYS A 122 -15.55 4.66 9.58
N SER A 123 -16.38 3.87 8.90
CA SER A 123 -17.73 3.54 9.36
C SER A 123 -17.73 2.81 10.70
N GLU A 124 -16.75 1.93 10.92
CA GLU A 124 -16.63 1.16 12.17
C GLU A 124 -16.08 1.99 13.32
N ASN A 125 -15.21 2.97 13.01
CA ASN A 125 -14.61 3.84 14.01
C ASN A 125 -15.39 5.15 14.17
N ARG A 126 -16.67 5.18 13.76
CA ARG A 126 -17.54 6.37 13.82
C ARG A 126 -17.72 6.93 15.24
N ASP A 127 -17.66 6.05 16.25
CA ASP A 127 -17.86 6.38 17.66
C ASP A 127 -16.52 6.64 18.40
N HIS A 128 -15.39 6.60 17.68
CA HIS A 128 -14.08 6.91 18.24
C HIS A 128 -14.03 8.40 18.68
N PRO A 129 -13.45 8.74 19.86
CA PRO A 129 -13.42 10.12 20.35
C PRO A 129 -12.84 11.15 19.36
N ASN A 130 -11.86 10.72 18.56
CA ASN A 130 -11.21 11.53 17.53
C ASN A 130 -11.66 11.18 16.10
N ALA A 131 -12.85 10.59 15.91
CA ALA A 131 -13.33 10.12 14.61
C ALA A 131 -13.31 11.19 13.53
N ALA A 132 -13.70 12.42 13.88
CA ALA A 132 -13.71 13.54 12.95
C ALA A 132 -12.32 13.88 12.37
N GLN A 133 -11.24 13.57 13.10
CA GLN A 133 -9.86 13.84 12.67
C GLN A 133 -9.19 12.60 12.05
N LEU A 134 -9.40 11.42 12.64
CA LEU A 134 -8.66 10.21 12.27
C LEU A 134 -9.36 9.34 11.21
N PHE A 135 -10.67 9.49 11.05
CA PHE A 135 -11.50 8.58 10.27
C PHE A 135 -12.42 9.34 9.30
N ASP A 136 -11.85 10.28 8.53
CA ASP A 136 -12.57 10.98 7.45
C ASP A 136 -12.73 10.04 6.21
N PRO A 137 -13.97 9.64 5.84
CA PRO A 137 -14.20 8.78 4.67
C PRO A 137 -13.80 9.37 3.31
N LYS A 138 -13.52 10.68 3.27
CA LYS A 138 -13.13 11.42 2.04
C LYS A 138 -11.62 11.55 1.89
N THR A 139 -10.88 11.44 2.99
CA THR A 139 -9.44 11.72 3.03
C THR A 139 -8.72 10.48 3.51
N LEU A 140 -7.82 9.94 2.69
CA LEU A 140 -7.00 8.80 3.09
C LEU A 140 -5.99 9.23 4.17
N PRO A 141 -5.58 8.31 5.06
CA PRO A 141 -4.51 8.61 6.02
C PRO A 141 -3.21 8.95 5.28
N ALA A 142 -2.45 9.90 5.83
CA ALA A 142 -1.16 10.29 5.28
C ALA A 142 -0.15 9.14 5.39
N PHE A 143 0.67 8.98 4.35
CA PHE A 143 1.76 8.02 4.27
C PHE A 143 3.06 8.68 4.70
N HIS A 144 3.73 8.16 5.73
CA HIS A 144 4.99 8.70 6.22
C HIS A 144 6.12 7.69 6.03
N ASP A 145 7.18 8.08 5.31
CA ASP A 145 8.40 7.29 5.15
C ASP A 145 9.64 8.09 5.60
N PRO A 146 10.10 7.89 6.85
CA PRO A 146 11.28 8.59 7.38
C PRO A 146 12.62 8.01 6.89
N PHE A 147 12.59 6.96 6.06
CA PHE A 147 13.76 6.28 5.50
C PHE A 147 13.61 6.13 3.99
N ALA A 148 13.22 7.22 3.34
CA ALA A 148 12.76 7.22 1.95
C ALA A 148 13.81 6.71 0.96
N GLY A 149 15.10 6.89 1.25
CA GLY A 149 16.20 6.48 0.39
C GLY A 149 16.00 6.99 -1.03
N GLY A 150 15.89 6.07 -1.99
CA GLY A 150 15.61 6.39 -3.39
C GLY A 150 14.14 6.66 -3.74
N GLY A 151 13.27 6.92 -2.76
CA GLY A 151 11.91 7.43 -2.98
C GLY A 151 10.87 6.43 -3.47
N ALA A 152 11.19 5.13 -3.48
CA ALA A 152 10.31 4.10 -4.05
C ALA A 152 8.94 4.01 -3.36
N LEU A 153 8.92 4.00 -2.02
CA LEU A 153 7.69 3.93 -1.23
C LEU A 153 6.83 5.19 -1.36
N PRO A 154 7.34 6.42 -1.13
CA PRO A 154 6.51 7.62 -1.26
C PRO A 154 6.01 7.84 -2.70
N LEU A 155 6.80 7.51 -3.72
CA LEU A 155 6.36 7.58 -5.12
C LEU A 155 5.16 6.65 -5.38
N GLU A 156 5.23 5.40 -4.91
CA GLU A 156 4.15 4.44 -5.11
C GLU A 156 2.92 4.75 -4.24
N ALA A 157 3.12 5.31 -3.04
CA ALA A 157 2.04 5.81 -2.20
C ALA A 157 1.25 6.92 -2.92
N GLN A 158 1.95 7.89 -3.52
CA GLN A 158 1.31 8.93 -4.33
C GLN A 158 0.57 8.36 -5.54
N ARG A 159 1.16 7.37 -6.25
CA ARG A 159 0.48 6.68 -7.35
C ARG A 159 -0.80 5.99 -6.90
N LEU A 160 -0.84 5.46 -5.69
CA LEU A 160 -2.02 4.84 -5.09
C LEU A 160 -2.99 5.84 -4.46
N GLY A 161 -2.72 7.15 -4.55
CA GLY A 161 -3.61 8.23 -4.13
C GLY A 161 -3.46 8.66 -2.67
N LEU A 162 -2.39 8.23 -1.98
CA LEU A 162 -2.09 8.69 -0.62
C LEU A 162 -1.30 10.00 -0.66
N GLU A 163 -1.56 10.88 0.30
CA GLU A 163 -0.67 12.00 0.61
C GLU A 163 0.61 11.44 1.24
N ALA A 164 1.75 11.58 0.56
CA ALA A 164 3.01 10.99 1.01
C ALA A 164 3.98 12.06 1.52
N HIS A 165 4.47 11.87 2.74
CA HIS A 165 5.55 12.64 3.34
C HIS A 165 6.77 11.73 3.50
N ALA A 166 7.89 12.17 2.96
CA ALA A 166 9.14 11.42 2.97
C ALA A 166 10.26 12.26 3.56
N SER A 167 11.14 11.61 4.31
CA SER A 167 12.40 12.19 4.76
C SER A 167 13.52 11.15 4.71
N ASP A 168 14.76 11.63 4.74
CA ASP A 168 15.94 10.80 4.90
C ASP A 168 17.02 11.61 5.60
N LEU A 169 17.89 10.94 6.36
CA LEU A 169 19.05 11.58 7.01
C LEU A 169 20.21 11.78 6.04
N ASN A 170 20.26 11.00 4.95
CA ASN A 170 21.27 11.14 3.93
C ASN A 170 20.95 12.35 3.03
N PRO A 171 21.79 13.39 3.00
CA PRO A 171 21.54 14.59 2.21
C PRO A 171 21.46 14.31 0.70
N VAL A 172 22.13 13.25 0.22
CA VAL A 172 22.04 12.85 -1.19
C VAL A 172 20.67 12.25 -1.49
N ALA A 173 20.15 11.40 -0.60
CA ALA A 173 18.81 10.83 -0.74
C ALA A 173 17.74 11.94 -0.74
N VAL A 174 17.88 12.93 0.13
CA VAL A 174 16.99 14.11 0.15
C VAL A 174 17.06 14.89 -1.16
N LEU A 175 18.25 15.10 -1.72
CA LEU A 175 18.44 15.90 -2.94
C LEU A 175 17.84 15.27 -4.21
N ILE A 176 17.76 13.94 -4.27
CA ILE A 176 17.33 13.21 -5.48
C ILE A 176 15.85 12.81 -5.49
N ASN A 177 15.11 13.06 -4.41
CA ASN A 177 13.69 12.74 -4.28
C ASN A 177 12.78 13.90 -4.67
#